data_AF-A0AAJ4D2B6-F1
#
_entry.id   AF-A0AAJ4D2B6-F1
#
_cell.length_a   1.000
_cell.length_b   1.000
_cell.length_c   1.000
_cell.angle_alpha   90.00
_cell.angle_beta   90.00
_cell.angle_gamma   90.00
#
_symmetry.space_group_name_H-M   'P 1'
#
loop_
_entity.id
_entity.type
_entity.pdbx_description
1 polymer ?
#
loop_
_entity_poly.entity_id
_entity_poly.type
_entity_poly.pdbx_seq_one_letter_code
_entity_poly.pdbx_strand_id
1 'polypeptide(L)'
;MKFKNKSCDEVHVEINGERVDVNSLEEGSVTLERYKNTRANSDGFEALYPKLNDEALIHAAKNHIRNIPIKRNPVTYEESLAACIAPELIKRLELK
;
A
#
# COMPACT_ATOMS: atom_id res chain seq x y z
N MET A 1 30.10 12.45 -6.05
CA MET A 1 28.96 13.29 -6.48
C MET A 1 28.04 13.44 -5.28
N LYS A 2 27.96 14.62 -4.64
CA LYS A 2 27.01 14.87 -3.55
C LYS A 2 25.69 15.29 -4.20
N PHE A 3 24.70 14.40 -4.24
CA PHE A 3 23.34 14.77 -4.61
C PHE A 3 22.74 15.56 -3.44
N LYS A 4 22.83 16.88 -3.50
CA LYS A 4 21.97 17.76 -2.71
C LYS A 4 20.79 18.18 -3.59
N ASN A 5 19.60 18.03 -3.03
CA ASN A 5 18.35 18.76 -3.30
C ASN A 5 17.40 18.18 -4.36
N LYS A 6 16.30 17.60 -3.88
CA LYS A 6 14.97 18.23 -3.94
C LYS A 6 14.33 18.01 -2.56
N SER A 7 13.54 18.96 -2.07
CA SER A 7 12.56 18.67 -1.01
C SER A 7 11.76 17.45 -1.49
N CYS A 8 11.95 16.28 -0.90
CA CYS A 8 11.03 15.18 -1.14
C CYS A 8 9.65 15.69 -0.72
N ASP A 9 8.75 15.69 -1.69
CA ASP A 9 7.46 16.34 -1.66
C ASP A 9 6.70 16.00 -0.38
N GLU A 10 6.17 17.04 0.26
CA GLU A 10 5.37 16.92 1.48
C GLU A 10 4.36 15.76 1.35
N VAL A 11 4.26 14.91 2.36
CA VAL A 11 3.35 13.76 2.37
C VAL A 11 1.95 14.26 2.02
N HIS A 12 1.39 13.74 0.93
CA HIS A 12 0.11 14.18 0.42
C HIS A 12 -0.86 13.01 0.41
N VAL A 13 -1.88 13.11 1.25
CA VAL A 13 -3.01 12.17 1.29
C VAL A 13 -4.29 12.99 1.36
N GLU A 14 -5.21 12.65 0.47
CA GLU A 14 -6.56 13.20 0.38
C GLU A 14 -7.55 12.04 0.48
N ILE A 15 -8.49 12.10 1.41
CA ILE A 15 -9.54 11.08 1.62
C ILE A 15 -10.88 11.78 1.46
N ASN A 16 -11.73 11.29 0.56
CA ASN A 16 -13.04 11.89 0.26
C ASN A 16 -12.97 13.37 -0.17
N GLY A 17 -11.87 13.79 -0.80
CA GLY A 17 -11.65 15.17 -1.24
C GLY A 17 -11.11 16.12 -0.17
N GLU A 18 -10.82 15.62 1.04
CA GLU A 18 -10.20 16.41 2.12
C GLU A 18 -8.76 15.98 2.35
N ARG A 19 -7.85 16.95 2.51
CA ARG A 19 -6.44 16.67 2.83
C ARG A 19 -6.34 16.19 4.28
N VAL A 20 -5.68 15.04 4.47
CA VAL A 20 -5.54 14.37 5.76
C VAL A 20 -4.07 14.34 6.16
N ASP A 21 -3.78 14.67 7.42
CA ASP A 21 -2.49 14.36 8.02
C ASP A 21 -2.46 12.89 8.43
N VAL A 22 -1.71 12.07 7.67
CA VAL A 22 -1.62 10.63 7.87
C VAL A 22 -1.07 10.25 9.24
N ASN A 23 -0.20 11.09 9.83
CA ASN A 23 0.40 10.81 11.13
C ASN A 23 -0.62 10.88 12.27
N SER A 24 -1.71 11.64 12.06
CA SER A 24 -2.80 11.76 13.02
C SER A 24 -3.78 10.57 12.99
N LEU A 25 -3.72 9.73 11.96
CA LEU A 25 -4.58 8.57 11.83
C LEU A 25 -4.10 7.43 12.73
N GLU A 26 -5.04 6.76 13.40
CA GLU A 26 -4.75 5.53 14.13
C GLU A 26 -4.44 4.38 13.17
N GLU A 27 -3.59 3.44 13.61
CA GLU A 27 -3.31 2.23 12.85
C GLU A 27 -4.57 1.38 12.70
N GLY A 28 -4.76 0.77 11.53
CA GLY A 28 -5.95 -0.04 11.25
C GLY A 28 -7.29 0.72 11.20
N SER A 29 -7.30 2.06 11.25
CA SER A 29 -8.54 2.85 11.33
C SER A 29 -9.17 3.18 9.97
N VAL A 30 -8.40 3.13 8.88
CA VAL A 30 -8.86 3.48 7.53
C VAL A 30 -9.56 2.29 6.90
N THR A 31 -10.87 2.43 6.72
CA THR A 31 -11.73 1.41 6.11
C THR A 31 -11.52 1.30 4.60
N LEU A 32 -11.97 0.19 4.01
CA LEU A 32 -11.92 -0.04 2.57
C LEU A 32 -12.66 1.05 1.77
N GLU A 33 -13.80 1.54 2.27
CA GLU A 33 -14.57 2.60 1.60
C GLU A 33 -13.80 3.93 1.57
N ARG A 34 -13.12 4.28 2.67
CA ARG A 34 -12.25 5.46 2.73
C ARG A 34 -11.05 5.30 1.80
N TYR A 35 -10.41 4.13 1.83
CA TYR A 35 -9.26 3.82 1.00
C TYR A 35 -9.57 3.92 -0.51
N LYS A 36 -10.73 3.41 -0.96
CA LYS A 36 -11.14 3.51 -2.38
C LYS A 36 -11.33 4.95 -2.87
N ASN A 37 -11.62 5.87 -1.95
CA ASN A 37 -11.77 7.30 -2.24
C ASN A 37 -10.51 8.10 -1.86
N THR A 38 -9.38 7.42 -1.67
CA THR A 38 -8.11 8.07 -1.33
C THR A 38 -7.30 8.41 -2.57
N ARG A 39 -6.70 9.60 -2.56
CA ARG A 39 -5.69 10.04 -3.52
C ARG A 39 -4.44 10.40 -2.75
N ALA A 40 -3.31 9.86 -3.16
CA ALA A 40 -2.04 10.12 -2.50
C ALA A 40 -0.88 10.07 -3.49
N ASN A 41 0.23 10.72 -3.14
CA ASN A 41 1.51 10.47 -3.81
C ASN A 41 2.13 9.15 -3.29
N SER A 42 3.24 8.71 -3.88
CA SER A 42 3.90 7.46 -3.48
C SER A 42 4.23 7.42 -1.98
N ASP A 43 4.84 8.48 -1.46
CA ASP A 43 5.18 8.61 -0.04
C ASP A 43 3.92 8.63 0.85
N GLY A 44 2.84 9.24 0.37
CA GLY A 44 1.54 9.23 1.02
C GLY A 44 0.90 7.85 1.10
N PHE A 45 0.97 7.06 0.03
CA PHE A 45 0.50 5.66 0.08
C PHE A 45 1.35 4.81 1.02
N GLU A 46 2.68 4.98 1.00
CA GLU A 46 3.58 4.26 1.91
C GLU A 46 3.24 4.55 3.38
N ALA A 47 3.03 5.82 3.72
CA ALA A 47 2.61 6.24 5.05
C ALA A 47 1.19 5.76 5.43
N LEU A 48 0.32 5.57 4.43
CA LEU A 48 -1.08 5.18 4.64
C LEU A 48 -1.25 3.68 4.90
N TYR A 49 -0.39 2.80 4.36
CA TYR A 49 -0.57 1.35 4.49
C TYR A 49 -0.73 0.84 5.93
N PRO A 50 0.04 1.32 6.94
CA PRO A 50 -0.16 0.92 8.34
C PRO A 50 -1.50 1.39 8.93
N LYS A 51 -2.13 2.39 8.31
CA LYS A 51 -3.40 2.97 8.76
C LYS A 51 -4.60 2.21 8.21
N LEU A 52 -4.41 1.35 7.21
CA LEU A 52 -5.47 0.54 6.61
C LEU A 52 -5.91 -0.56 7.56
N ASN A 53 -7.22 -0.75 7.68
CA ASN A 53 -7.77 -1.96 8.32
C ASN A 53 -7.49 -3.21 7.46
N ASP A 54 -7.73 -4.39 8.02
CA ASP A 54 -7.41 -5.67 7.36
C ASP A 54 -8.02 -5.79 5.96
N GLU A 55 -9.31 -5.43 5.81
CA GLU A 55 -10.01 -5.48 4.51
C GLU A 55 -9.39 -4.52 3.48
N ALA A 56 -9.09 -3.29 3.89
CA ALA A 56 -8.47 -2.29 3.04
C ALA A 56 -7.04 -2.68 2.64
N LEU A 57 -6.27 -3.22 3.58
CA LEU A 57 -4.90 -3.67 3.34
C LEU A 57 -4.85 -4.87 2.39
N ILE A 58 -5.73 -5.86 2.59
CA ILE A 58 -5.88 -7.00 1.68
C ILE A 58 -6.26 -6.52 0.27
N HIS A 59 -7.19 -5.57 0.17
CA HIS A 59 -7.58 -5.00 -1.11
C HIS A 59 -6.42 -4.28 -1.81
N ALA A 60 -5.67 -3.44 -1.08
CA ALA A 60 -4.49 -2.76 -1.59
C ALA A 60 -3.45 -3.77 -2.09
N ALA A 61 -3.12 -4.78 -1.28
CA ALA A 61 -2.13 -5.81 -1.61
C ALA A 61 -2.53 -6.57 -2.89
N LYS A 62 -3.79 -6.98 -3.03
CA LYS A 62 -4.30 -7.62 -4.25
C LYS A 62 -4.15 -6.74 -5.48
N ASN A 63 -4.45 -5.44 -5.36
CA ASN A 63 -4.30 -4.51 -6.49
C ASN A 63 -2.83 -4.36 -6.89
N HIS A 64 -1.91 -4.28 -5.93
CA HIS A 64 -0.47 -4.24 -6.21
C HIS A 64 0.00 -5.52 -6.88
N ILE A 65 -0.31 -6.69 -6.32
CA ILE A 65 0.09 -8.00 -6.88
C ILE A 65 -0.37 -8.15 -8.34
N ARG A 66 -1.61 -7.75 -8.67
CA ARG A 66 -2.13 -7.80 -10.05
C ARG A 66 -1.30 -6.95 -11.04
N ASN A 67 -0.71 -5.87 -10.56
CA ASN A 67 0.09 -4.95 -11.37
C ASN A 67 1.59 -5.29 -11.39
N ILE A 68 2.03 -6.27 -10.60
CA ILE A 68 3.40 -6.76 -10.67
C ILE A 68 3.53 -7.60 -11.95
N PRO A 69 4.52 -7.33 -12.82
CA PRO A 69 4.79 -8.19 -13.96
C PRO A 69 5.30 -9.55 -13.47
N ILE A 70 4.38 -10.52 -13.31
CA ILE A 70 4.71 -11.86 -12.81
C ILE A 70 5.55 -12.58 -13.87
N LYS A 71 6.82 -12.83 -13.55
CA LYS A 71 7.64 -13.80 -14.29
C LYS A 71 7.22 -15.21 -13.89
N ARG A 72 7.12 -16.12 -14.86
CA ARG A 72 6.73 -17.53 -14.61
C ARG A 72 7.63 -18.21 -13.57
N ASN A 73 8.89 -17.79 -13.49
CA ASN A 73 9.85 -18.25 -12.48
C ASN A 73 10.45 -17.02 -11.78
N PRO A 74 10.14 -16.78 -10.49
CA PRO A 74 10.80 -15.73 -9.74
C PRO A 74 12.28 -16.07 -9.60
N VAL A 75 13.16 -15.10 -9.88
CA VAL A 75 14.61 -15.26 -9.83
C VAL A 75 15.23 -14.57 -8.62
N THR A 76 14.47 -13.72 -7.91
CA THR A 76 14.88 -13.12 -6.65
C THR A 76 13.94 -13.47 -5.49
N TYR A 77 14.42 -13.24 -4.27
CA TYR A 77 13.64 -13.42 -3.05
C TYR A 77 12.43 -12.48 -3.00
N GLU A 78 12.60 -11.23 -3.43
CA GLU A 78 11.52 -10.23 -3.50
C GLU A 78 10.44 -10.66 -4.51
N GLU A 79 10.84 -11.14 -5.69
CA GLU A 79 9.91 -11.69 -6.68
C GLU A 79 9.16 -12.90 -6.12
N SER A 80 9.82 -13.78 -5.37
CA SER A 80 9.21 -14.96 -4.76
C SER A 80 8.20 -14.56 -3.66
N LEU A 81 8.54 -13.57 -2.84
CA LEU A 81 7.64 -13.01 -1.83
C LEU A 81 6.37 -12.45 -2.48
N ALA A 82 6.53 -11.63 -3.53
CA ALA A 82 5.41 -10.97 -4.19
C ALA A 82 4.54 -11.92 -5.03
N ALA A 83 5.15 -12.83 -5.79
CA ALA A 83 4.43 -13.65 -6.76
C ALA A 83 3.96 -15.01 -6.21
N CYS A 84 4.61 -15.54 -5.16
CA CYS A 84 4.30 -16.88 -4.63
C CYS A 84 3.75 -16.83 -3.20
N ILE A 85 4.42 -16.11 -2.29
CA ILE A 85 4.09 -16.17 -0.86
C ILE A 85 2.92 -15.25 -0.51
N ALA A 86 2.94 -13.99 -0.96
CA ALA A 86 1.91 -13.02 -0.63
C ALA A 86 0.49 -13.42 -1.08
N PRO A 87 0.26 -13.98 -2.30
CA PRO A 87 -1.07 -14.42 -2.71
C PRO A 87 -1.64 -15.53 -1.83
N GLU A 88 -0.80 -16.51 -1.45
CA GLU A 88 -1.21 -17.62 -0.58
C GLU A 88 -1.49 -17.14 0.86
N LEU A 89 -0.68 -16.20 1.36
CA LEU A 89 -0.92 -15.59 2.67
C LEU A 89 -2.25 -14.84 2.70
N ILE A 90 -2.52 -14.00 1.69
CA ILE A 90 -3.79 -13.27 1.55
C ILE A 90 -4.97 -14.25 1.52
N LYS A 91 -4.88 -15.30 0.72
CA LYS A 91 -5.94 -16.33 0.63
C LYS A 91 -6.25 -16.95 2.00
N ARG A 92 -5.24 -17.20 2.84
CA ARG A 92 -5.44 -17.76 4.19
C ARG A 92 -6.02 -16.75 5.18
N LEU A 93 -5.70 -15.47 5.01
CA LEU A 93 -6.25 -14.41 5.87
C LEU A 93 -7.74 -14.18 5.60
N GLU A 94 -8.20 -14.32 4.36
CA GLU A 94 -9.62 -14.20 4.00
C GLU A 94 -10.50 -15.39 4.40
N LEU A 95 -9.90 -16.51 4.79
CA LEU A 95 -10.61 -17.71 5.23
C LEU A 95 -10.88 -17.73 6.75
N LYS A 96 -10.42 -16.70 7.48
CA LYS A 96 -10.65 -16.52 8.92
C LYS A 96 -11.91 -15.70 9.16
#